data_AF-A0A3E0HB97-F1
#
_entry.id   AF-A0A3E0HB97-F1
#
_cell.length_a   1.000
_cell.length_b   1.000
_cell.length_c   1.000
_cell.angle_alpha   90.00
_cell.angle_beta   90.00
_cell.angle_gamma   90.00
#
_symmetry.space_group_name_H-M   'P 1'
#
loop_
_entity.id
_entity.type
_entity.pdbx_description
1 polymer ?
#
loop_
_entity_poly.entity_id
_entity_poly.type
_entity_poly.pdbx_seq_one_letter_code
_entity_poly.pdbx_strand_id
1 'polypeptide(L)'
;MLSRLGTAAHRVTTDVDTVNRRADGERGQLEVLLASGATAVDGAGAMITTASGEVRIDVLEISERELTDLSENPNDRLYALAHDWALRTATPLRIRAAAGGTAFEHSVKVAEPGPLVATKLQALPNRSKTKEATDILDIIRLALDPQTGPAVRTQFAVSGEQLRHDAALHSQGWFADNAGRTLRLVRTTPAGADTPLDTVALIGELLLAALR
;
A
#
# COMPACT_ATOMS: atom_id res chain seq x y z
N MET A 1 1.10 -0.80 -4.85
CA MET A 1 0.84 -2.19 -4.43
C MET A 1 -0.49 -2.61 -5.02
N LEU A 2 -0.61 -3.86 -5.45
CA LEU A 2 -1.89 -4.44 -5.90
C LEU A 2 -2.75 -4.82 -4.69
N SER A 3 -4.01 -4.38 -4.67
CA SER A 3 -5.05 -4.84 -3.74
C SER A 3 -6.13 -5.61 -4.49
N ARG A 4 -6.84 -6.49 -3.77
CA ARG A 4 -8.10 -7.05 -4.28
C ARG A 4 -9.17 -5.96 -4.19
N LEU A 5 -9.51 -5.30 -5.29
CA LEU A 5 -10.64 -4.35 -5.33
C LEU A 5 -11.93 -5.04 -5.75
N GLY A 6 -13.04 -4.62 -5.14
CA GLY A 6 -14.38 -5.03 -5.53
C GLY A 6 -14.81 -4.38 -6.84
N THR A 7 -15.03 -5.20 -7.87
CA THR A 7 -15.90 -4.97 -9.04
C THR A 7 -15.59 -3.84 -10.03
N ALA A 8 -14.76 -2.83 -9.74
CA ALA A 8 -14.38 -1.79 -10.70
C ALA A 8 -12.96 -1.97 -11.23
N ALA A 9 -12.77 -1.80 -12.54
CA ALA A 9 -11.45 -1.85 -13.17
C ALA A 9 -10.54 -0.76 -12.56
N HIS A 10 -9.44 -1.18 -11.95
CA HIS A 10 -8.45 -0.27 -11.40
C HIS A 10 -7.72 0.49 -12.53
N ARG A 11 -7.18 1.67 -12.20
CA ARG A 11 -6.30 2.44 -13.07
C ARG A 11 -5.17 1.56 -13.60
N VAL A 12 -4.78 1.76 -14.86
CA VAL A 12 -3.54 1.19 -15.40
C VAL A 12 -2.38 1.61 -14.49
N THR A 13 -1.60 0.62 -14.05
CA THR A 13 -0.38 0.81 -13.27
C THR A 13 0.82 0.46 -14.13
N THR A 14 1.85 1.30 -14.09
CA THR A 14 3.12 1.09 -14.80
C THR A 14 4.22 0.63 -13.86
N ASP A 15 3.93 0.68 -12.55
CA ASP A 15 4.74 0.23 -11.43
C ASP A 15 4.11 -0.97 -10.72
N VAL A 16 4.96 -1.86 -10.23
CA VAL A 16 4.63 -2.99 -9.36
C VAL A 16 5.45 -2.87 -8.09
N ASP A 17 4.79 -2.68 -6.95
CA ASP A 17 5.45 -2.77 -5.65
C ASP A 17 5.54 -4.22 -5.20
N THR A 18 6.73 -4.63 -4.78
CA THR A 18 7.00 -5.93 -4.16
C THR A 18 7.39 -5.71 -2.72
N VAL A 19 7.04 -6.66 -1.84
CA VAL A 19 7.51 -6.67 -0.46
C VAL A 19 8.20 -7.99 -0.16
N ASN A 20 9.37 -7.93 0.47
CA ASN A 20 10.10 -9.11 0.93
C ASN A 20 10.64 -8.88 2.35
N ARG A 21 10.74 -9.97 3.11
CA ARG A 21 11.46 -10.00 4.37
C ARG A 21 12.77 -10.73 4.13
N ARG A 22 13.88 -10.05 4.36
CA ARG A 22 15.23 -10.59 4.10
C ARG A 22 15.78 -11.19 5.38
N ALA A 23 16.09 -12.49 5.34
CA ALA A 23 16.84 -13.14 6.41
C ALA A 23 18.33 -12.77 6.36
N ASP A 24 19.02 -12.92 7.49
CA ASP A 24 20.46 -12.62 7.58
C ASP A 24 21.26 -13.49 6.60
N GLY A 25 22.06 -12.84 5.75
CA GLY A 25 22.89 -13.51 4.74
C GLY A 25 22.18 -13.85 3.43
N GLU A 26 20.88 -13.59 3.30
CA GLU A 26 20.17 -13.72 2.03
C GLU A 26 20.47 -12.56 1.08
N ARG A 27 20.42 -12.86 -0.22
CA ARG A 27 20.57 -11.86 -1.26
C ARG A 27 19.32 -10.96 -1.31
N GLY A 28 19.51 -9.64 -1.31
CA GLY A 28 18.39 -8.70 -1.41
C GLY A 28 17.61 -8.86 -2.72
N GLN A 29 16.30 -8.63 -2.67
CA GLN A 29 15.43 -8.83 -3.83
C GLN A 29 15.82 -7.93 -5.01
N LEU A 30 16.26 -6.70 -4.75
CA LEU A 30 16.77 -5.81 -5.79
C LEU A 30 17.97 -6.45 -6.50
N GLU A 31 18.92 -7.02 -5.77
CA GLU A 31 20.08 -7.66 -6.39
C GLU A 31 19.70 -8.89 -7.22
N VAL A 32 18.67 -9.63 -6.82
CA VAL A 32 18.11 -10.74 -7.61
C VAL A 32 17.56 -10.22 -8.95
N LEU A 33 16.81 -9.12 -8.93
CA LEU A 33 16.29 -8.49 -10.14
C LEU A 33 17.43 -8.01 -11.05
N LEU A 34 18.44 -7.34 -10.49
CA LEU A 34 19.59 -6.88 -11.26
C LEU A 34 20.38 -8.04 -11.87
N ALA A 35 20.57 -9.14 -11.12
CA ALA A 35 21.21 -10.34 -11.63
C ALA A 35 20.40 -11.04 -12.74
N SER A 36 19.09 -10.81 -12.81
CA SER A 36 18.22 -11.30 -13.89
C SER A 36 18.21 -10.40 -15.14
N GLY A 37 18.99 -9.31 -15.15
CA GLY A 37 19.11 -8.38 -16.28
C GLY A 37 18.23 -7.13 -16.18
N ALA A 38 17.62 -6.87 -15.02
CA ALA A 38 16.92 -5.61 -14.78
C ALA A 38 17.91 -4.45 -14.55
N THR A 39 17.47 -3.22 -14.82
CA THR A 39 18.28 -2.01 -14.61
C THR A 39 17.91 -1.32 -13.30
N ALA A 40 18.86 -0.93 -12.47
CA ALA A 40 18.58 -0.24 -11.21
C ALA A 40 17.93 1.15 -11.42
N VAL A 41 16.97 1.50 -10.56
CA VAL A 41 16.25 2.79 -10.56
C VAL A 41 16.16 3.30 -9.12
N ASP A 42 16.54 4.56 -8.89
CA ASP A 42 16.36 5.30 -7.62
C ASP A 42 16.83 4.58 -6.33
N GLY A 43 17.76 3.61 -6.43
CA GLY A 43 18.35 2.88 -5.30
C GLY A 43 17.47 1.82 -4.63
N ALA A 44 16.15 1.82 -4.88
CA ALA A 44 15.20 0.85 -4.32
C ALA A 44 14.20 0.28 -5.36
N GLY A 45 14.49 0.45 -6.65
CA GLY A 45 13.68 -0.07 -7.73
C GLY A 45 14.51 -0.68 -8.86
N ALA A 46 13.84 -1.43 -9.73
CA ALA A 46 14.42 -2.00 -10.92
C ALA A 46 13.47 -1.83 -12.12
N MET A 47 14.02 -1.59 -13.31
CA MET A 47 13.29 -1.55 -14.57
C MET A 47 13.43 -2.89 -15.28
N ILE A 48 12.31 -3.49 -15.64
CA ILE A 48 12.25 -4.73 -16.44
C ILE A 48 11.69 -4.39 -17.82
N THR A 49 12.45 -4.73 -18.86
CA THR A 49 11.96 -4.64 -20.24
C THR A 49 11.08 -5.85 -20.56
N THR A 50 9.83 -5.60 -20.98
CA THR A 50 8.90 -6.62 -21.44
C THR A 50 8.52 -6.39 -22.90
N ALA A 51 7.89 -7.38 -23.54
CA ALA A 51 7.35 -7.23 -24.89
C ALA A 51 6.27 -6.13 -25.01
N SER A 52 5.66 -5.72 -23.88
CA SER A 52 4.63 -4.68 -23.82
C SER A 52 5.16 -3.33 -23.34
N GLY A 53 6.48 -3.19 -23.14
CA GLY A 53 7.13 -1.98 -22.65
C GLY A 53 7.87 -2.19 -21.34
N GLU A 54 8.36 -1.08 -20.79
CA GLU A 54 9.10 -1.07 -19.54
C GLU A 54 8.16 -1.13 -18.33
N VAL A 55 8.51 -1.97 -17.35
CA VAL A 55 7.77 -2.10 -16.08
C VAL A 55 8.72 -1.77 -14.94
N ARG A 56 8.36 -0.79 -14.14
CA ARG A 56 9.09 -0.44 -12.91
C ARG A 56 8.66 -1.38 -11.79
N ILE A 57 9.63 -1.97 -11.12
CA ILE A 57 9.45 -2.74 -9.89
C ILE A 57 10.00 -1.92 -8.75
N ASP A 58 9.15 -1.49 -7.82
CA ASP A 58 9.59 -0.88 -6.56
C ASP A 58 9.77 -2.02 -5.53
N VAL A 59 10.97 -2.11 -4.96
CA VAL A 59 11.36 -3.18 -4.04
C VAL A 59 11.31 -2.65 -2.61
N LEU A 60 10.35 -3.16 -1.85
CA LEU A 60 10.20 -2.87 -0.43
C LEU A 60 10.77 -4.05 0.35
N GLU A 61 11.89 -3.84 1.01
CA GLU A 61 12.55 -4.88 1.79
C GLU A 61 12.57 -4.49 3.26
N ILE A 62 12.27 -5.47 4.11
CA ILE A 62 12.36 -5.34 5.57
C ILE A 62 13.38 -6.36 6.06
N SER A 63 14.31 -5.93 6.88
CA SER A 63 15.23 -6.82 7.57
C SER A 63 14.64 -7.39 8.86
N GLU A 64 15.12 -8.56 9.27
CA GLU A 64 14.85 -9.11 10.61
C GLU A 64 15.16 -8.09 11.71
N ARG A 65 16.29 -7.37 11.56
CA ARG A 65 16.75 -6.37 12.52
C ARG A 65 15.71 -5.28 12.75
N GLU A 66 15.09 -4.76 11.69
CA GLU A 66 14.05 -3.74 11.77
C GLU A 66 12.81 -4.20 12.53
N LEU A 67 12.54 -5.52 12.58
CA LEU A 67 11.42 -6.09 13.32
C LEU A 67 11.77 -6.41 14.77
N THR A 68 13.03 -6.73 15.06
CA THR A 68 13.52 -7.03 16.42
C THR A 68 13.93 -5.79 17.22
N ASP A 69 14.35 -4.72 16.52
CA ASP A 69 14.84 -3.45 17.06
C ASP A 69 14.03 -2.32 16.39
N LEU A 70 12.75 -2.26 16.74
CA LEU A 70 11.80 -1.31 16.15
C LEU A 70 12.22 0.14 16.44
N SER A 71 12.09 1.01 15.44
CA SER A 71 12.33 2.44 15.61
C SER A 71 11.41 3.06 16.66
N GLU A 72 11.92 4.04 17.41
CA GLU A 72 11.12 4.90 18.30
C GLU A 72 10.22 5.86 17.50
N ASN A 73 10.61 6.18 16.26
CA ASN A 73 9.80 7.01 15.36
C ASN A 73 8.54 6.23 14.93
N PRO A 74 7.32 6.73 15.22
CA PRO A 74 6.08 6.02 14.87
C PRO A 74 5.92 5.72 13.38
N ASN A 75 6.42 6.59 12.51
CA ASN A 75 6.32 6.43 11.07
C ASN A 75 7.24 5.30 10.56
N ASP A 76 8.47 5.24 11.07
CA ASP A 76 9.44 4.21 10.68
C ASP A 76 9.07 2.85 11.30
N ARG A 77 8.53 2.86 12.51
CA ARG A 77 7.97 1.67 13.14
C ARG A 77 6.75 1.14 12.37
N LEU A 78 5.84 2.02 11.97
CA LEU A 78 4.70 1.62 11.14
C LEU A 78 5.15 1.10 9.77
N TYR A 79 6.26 1.61 9.23
CA TYR A 79 6.83 1.08 7.97
C TYR A 79 7.16 -0.40 8.14
N ALA A 80 8.01 -0.75 9.11
CA ALA A 80 8.40 -2.14 9.33
C ALA A 80 7.18 -3.04 9.64
N LEU A 81 6.31 -2.60 10.56
CA LEU A 81 5.16 -3.39 10.99
C LEU A 81 4.10 -3.58 9.89
N ALA A 82 3.77 -2.54 9.12
CA ALA A 82 2.75 -2.61 8.07
C ALA A 82 3.20 -3.48 6.89
N HIS A 83 4.47 -3.38 6.50
CA HIS A 83 5.00 -4.17 5.39
C HIS A 83 5.19 -5.65 5.80
N ASP A 84 5.61 -5.95 7.03
CA ASP A 84 5.67 -7.34 7.52
C ASP A 84 4.25 -7.93 7.65
N TRP A 85 3.30 -7.12 8.12
CA TRP A 85 1.90 -7.52 8.17
C TRP A 85 1.37 -7.83 6.77
N ALA A 86 1.64 -6.96 5.78
CA ALA A 86 1.25 -7.16 4.40
C ALA A 86 1.81 -8.47 3.82
N LEU A 87 3.08 -8.79 4.10
CA LEU A 87 3.72 -10.02 3.68
C LEU A 87 3.07 -11.26 4.32
N ARG A 88 2.89 -11.25 5.65
CA ARG A 88 2.39 -12.41 6.39
C ARG A 88 0.93 -12.73 6.10
N THR A 89 0.11 -11.72 5.81
CA THR A 89 -1.31 -11.93 5.51
C THR A 89 -1.60 -12.01 4.02
N ALA A 90 -0.60 -11.89 3.15
CA ALA A 90 -0.82 -11.88 1.70
C ALA A 90 -1.53 -13.17 1.24
N THR A 91 -2.64 -13.01 0.53
CA THR A 91 -3.42 -14.14 0.00
C THR A 91 -3.20 -14.33 -1.50
N PRO A 92 -3.31 -15.56 -2.02
CA PRO A 92 -3.22 -15.79 -3.46
C PRO A 92 -4.31 -15.02 -4.23
N LEU A 93 -3.87 -14.27 -5.23
CA LEU A 93 -4.70 -13.69 -6.28
C LEU A 93 -4.28 -14.29 -7.61
N ARG A 94 -5.28 -14.61 -8.42
CA ARG A 94 -5.09 -15.10 -9.78
C ARG A 94 -5.19 -13.91 -10.72
N ILE A 95 -4.08 -13.60 -11.39
CA ILE A 95 -4.00 -12.55 -12.39
C ILE A 95 -4.08 -13.23 -13.76
N ARG A 96 -5.04 -12.78 -14.56
CA ARG A 96 -5.18 -13.17 -15.96
C ARG A 96 -4.85 -11.97 -16.83
N ALA A 97 -3.87 -12.13 -17.71
CA ALA A 97 -3.50 -11.15 -18.70
C ALA A 97 -3.80 -11.72 -20.09
N ALA A 98 -4.41 -10.93 -20.95
CA ALA A 98 -4.63 -11.29 -22.35
C ALA A 98 -3.89 -10.29 -23.24
N ALA A 99 -3.01 -10.79 -24.11
CA ALA A 99 -2.26 -9.98 -25.06
C ALA A 99 -2.12 -10.74 -26.38
N GLY A 100 -2.45 -10.08 -27.51
CA GLY A 100 -2.28 -10.66 -28.85
C GLY A 100 -3.00 -12.01 -29.06
N GLY A 101 -4.16 -12.22 -28.44
CA GLY A 101 -4.92 -13.48 -28.53
C GLY A 101 -4.41 -14.62 -27.63
N THR A 102 -3.34 -14.40 -26.87
CA THR A 102 -2.84 -15.36 -25.87
C THR A 102 -3.28 -14.93 -24.47
N ALA A 103 -3.73 -15.89 -23.65
CA ALA A 103 -4.06 -15.67 -22.25
C ALA A 103 -3.00 -16.31 -21.35
N PHE A 104 -2.48 -15.50 -20.43
CA PHE A 104 -1.56 -15.91 -19.37
C PHE A 104 -2.30 -15.88 -18.04
N GLU A 105 -2.12 -16.91 -17.23
CA GLU A 105 -2.69 -17.00 -15.89
C GLU A 105 -1.57 -17.28 -14.88
N HIS A 106 -1.43 -16.41 -13.90
CA HIS A 106 -0.45 -16.55 -12.82
C HIS A 106 -1.13 -16.35 -11.48
N SER A 107 -0.74 -17.16 -10.49
CA SER A 107 -1.13 -16.93 -9.11
C SER A 107 0.03 -16.28 -8.37
N VAL A 108 -0.25 -15.13 -7.77
CA VAL A 108 0.71 -14.36 -6.96
C VAL A 108 0.07 -14.03 -5.62
N LYS A 109 0.86 -13.97 -4.55
CA LYS A 109 0.36 -13.48 -3.26
C LYS A 109 0.26 -11.96 -3.31
N VAL A 110 -0.87 -11.41 -2.91
CA VAL A 110 -1.11 -9.95 -2.83
C VAL A 110 -1.50 -9.59 -1.41
N ALA A 111 -1.10 -8.41 -0.98
CA ALA A 111 -1.43 -7.92 0.36
C ALA A 111 -2.95 -7.75 0.52
N GLU A 112 -3.40 -8.00 1.74
CA GLU A 112 -4.78 -7.80 2.16
C GLU A 112 -5.11 -6.30 2.32
N PRO A 113 -6.38 -5.89 2.26
CA PRO A 113 -6.76 -4.47 2.30
C PRO A 113 -6.29 -3.70 3.54
N GLY A 114 -6.37 -4.26 4.74
CA GLY A 114 -5.94 -3.63 5.99
C GLY A 114 -4.46 -3.27 6.00
N PRO A 115 -3.54 -4.22 5.75
CA PRO A 115 -2.12 -3.91 5.59
C PRO A 115 -1.84 -2.88 4.50
N LEU A 116 -2.59 -2.90 3.40
CA LEU A 116 -2.44 -1.90 2.33
C LEU A 116 -2.86 -0.49 2.75
N VAL A 117 -3.89 -0.37 3.59
CA VAL A 117 -4.24 0.93 4.19
C VAL A 117 -3.12 1.36 5.15
N ALA A 118 -2.57 0.46 5.95
CA ALA A 118 -1.48 0.77 6.88
C ALA A 118 -0.20 1.26 6.16
N THR A 119 0.22 0.59 5.08
CA THR A 119 1.38 1.02 4.29
C THR A 119 1.16 2.38 3.62
N LYS A 120 -0.08 2.66 3.17
CA LYS A 120 -0.43 3.98 2.62
C LYS A 120 -0.43 5.07 3.68
N LEU A 121 -1.02 4.83 4.86
CA LEU A 121 -1.02 5.77 5.98
C LEU A 121 0.41 6.18 6.37
N GLN A 122 1.30 5.20 6.44
CA GLN A 122 2.72 5.41 6.73
C GLN A 122 3.43 6.23 5.66
N ALA A 123 3.09 6.05 4.38
CA ALA A 123 3.81 6.77 3.33
C ALA A 123 3.51 8.28 3.36
N LEU A 124 2.29 8.68 3.76
CA LEU A 124 1.77 10.05 3.60
C LEU A 124 2.71 11.18 4.06
N PRO A 125 3.37 11.13 5.24
CA PRO A 125 4.22 12.23 5.70
C PRO A 125 5.42 12.52 4.78
N ASN A 126 5.88 11.51 4.03
CA ASN A 126 7.10 11.59 3.21
C ASN A 126 6.81 11.55 1.70
N ARG A 127 5.53 11.61 1.28
CA ARG A 127 5.15 11.59 -0.14
C ARG A 127 5.29 12.96 -0.81
N SER A 128 5.56 12.94 -2.11
CA SER A 128 5.29 14.11 -2.96
C SER A 128 3.78 14.36 -3.03
N LYS A 129 3.37 15.63 -3.22
CA LYS A 129 1.94 16.02 -3.22
C LYS A 129 1.07 15.18 -4.16
N THR A 130 1.57 14.85 -5.35
CA THR A 130 0.83 14.03 -6.31
C THR A 130 0.61 12.61 -5.81
N LYS A 131 1.64 11.97 -5.24
CA LYS A 131 1.52 10.61 -4.68
C LYS A 131 0.72 10.61 -3.38
N GLU A 132 0.87 11.63 -2.53
CA GLU A 132 0.08 11.88 -1.32
C GLU A 132 -1.41 11.90 -1.66
N ALA A 133 -1.81 12.66 -2.68
CA ALA A 133 -3.21 12.75 -3.12
C ALA A 133 -3.76 11.39 -3.59
N THR A 134 -2.98 10.63 -4.35
CA THR A 134 -3.40 9.29 -4.81
C THR A 134 -3.44 8.27 -3.68
N ASP A 135 -2.51 8.31 -2.72
CA ASP A 135 -2.52 7.40 -1.58
C ASP A 135 -3.72 7.65 -0.67
N ILE A 136 -4.09 8.91 -0.43
CA ILE A 136 -5.32 9.26 0.30
C ILE A 136 -6.56 8.74 -0.43
N LEU A 137 -6.64 8.95 -1.75
CA LEU A 137 -7.78 8.45 -2.53
C LEU A 137 -7.88 6.92 -2.47
N ASP A 138 -6.75 6.22 -2.51
CA ASP A 138 -6.72 4.76 -2.39
C ASP A 138 -7.17 4.29 -1.00
N ILE A 139 -6.78 4.99 0.07
CA ILE A 139 -7.28 4.71 1.44
C ILE A 139 -8.80 4.88 1.48
N ILE A 140 -9.34 5.99 0.95
CA ILE A 140 -10.79 6.24 0.90
C ILE A 140 -11.50 5.10 0.16
N ARG A 141 -10.99 4.71 -1.00
CA ARG A 141 -11.58 3.63 -1.81
C ARG A 141 -11.55 2.29 -1.09
N LEU A 142 -10.41 1.91 -0.51
CA LEU A 142 -10.28 0.65 0.21
C LEU A 142 -11.18 0.59 1.44
N ALA A 143 -11.35 1.71 2.15
CA ALA A 143 -12.13 1.75 3.38
C ALA A 143 -13.65 1.89 3.14
N LEU A 144 -14.09 2.46 2.01
CA LEU A 144 -15.52 2.59 1.65
C LEU A 144 -16.02 1.54 0.68
N ASP A 145 -15.16 0.83 -0.03
CA ASP A 145 -15.58 -0.24 -0.92
C ASP A 145 -16.38 -1.30 -0.13
N PRO A 146 -17.55 -1.74 -0.62
CA PRO A 146 -18.41 -2.67 0.12
C PRO A 146 -17.76 -4.02 0.45
N GLN A 147 -16.74 -4.45 -0.30
CA GLN A 147 -16.03 -5.71 -0.07
C GLN A 147 -14.80 -5.50 0.79
N THR A 148 -13.96 -4.50 0.49
CA THR A 148 -12.71 -4.29 1.22
C THR A 148 -12.88 -3.50 2.50
N GLY A 149 -13.86 -2.60 2.61
CA GLY A 149 -14.09 -1.77 3.80
C GLY A 149 -14.31 -2.58 5.08
N PRO A 150 -15.23 -3.57 5.11
CA PRO A 150 -15.37 -4.47 6.25
C PRO A 150 -14.09 -5.27 6.57
N ALA A 151 -13.35 -5.69 5.54
CA ALA A 151 -12.09 -6.40 5.71
C ALA A 151 -11.02 -5.50 6.36
N VAL A 152 -10.85 -4.25 5.88
CA VAL A 152 -9.94 -3.25 6.47
C VAL A 152 -10.22 -3.10 7.96
N ARG A 153 -11.48 -2.84 8.34
CA ARG A 153 -11.85 -2.63 9.76
C ARG A 153 -11.62 -3.87 10.62
N THR A 154 -12.03 -5.05 10.14
CA THR A 154 -11.84 -6.31 10.86
C THR A 154 -10.36 -6.62 11.05
N GLN A 155 -9.56 -6.45 9.99
CA GLN A 155 -8.12 -6.68 10.00
C GLN A 155 -7.40 -5.73 10.95
N PHE A 156 -7.76 -4.44 10.98
CA PHE A 156 -7.20 -3.51 11.96
C PHE A 156 -7.57 -3.90 13.38
N ALA A 157 -8.83 -4.21 13.67
CA ALA A 157 -9.29 -4.56 15.02
C ALA A 157 -8.50 -5.72 15.65
N VAL A 158 -8.08 -6.70 14.83
CA VAL A 158 -7.31 -7.88 15.28
C VAL A 158 -5.80 -7.76 15.07
N SER A 159 -5.30 -6.64 14.55
CA SER A 159 -3.87 -6.43 14.31
C SER A 159 -3.09 -6.21 15.62
N GLY A 160 -1.76 -6.05 15.53
CA GLY A 160 -0.93 -5.79 16.71
C GLY A 160 -1.24 -4.41 17.33
N GLU A 161 -1.21 -4.32 18.65
CA GLU A 161 -1.51 -3.08 19.39
C GLU A 161 -0.65 -1.90 18.93
N GLN A 162 0.67 -2.12 18.79
CA GLN A 162 1.60 -1.08 18.34
C GLN A 162 1.28 -0.60 16.91
N LEU A 163 0.95 -1.53 16.00
CA LEU A 163 0.56 -1.20 14.62
C LEU A 163 -0.72 -0.36 14.62
N ARG A 164 -1.72 -0.75 15.41
CA ARG A 164 -2.97 0.02 15.55
C ARG A 164 -2.69 1.42 16.07
N HIS A 165 -1.88 1.54 17.12
CA HIS A 165 -1.52 2.82 17.72
C HIS A 165 -0.88 3.76 16.70
N ASP A 166 0.14 3.30 15.99
CA ASP A 166 0.86 4.13 15.01
C ASP A 166 -0.05 4.49 13.82
N ALA A 167 -0.84 3.54 13.31
CA ALA A 167 -1.81 3.82 12.25
C ALA A 167 -2.92 4.78 12.70
N ALA A 168 -3.30 4.78 13.98
CA ALA A 168 -4.26 5.72 14.55
C ALA A 168 -3.71 7.15 14.58
N LEU A 169 -2.42 7.33 14.88
CA LEU A 169 -1.77 8.64 14.83
C LEU A 169 -1.86 9.25 13.43
N HIS A 170 -1.57 8.47 12.39
CA HIS A 170 -1.69 8.94 11.01
C HIS A 170 -3.15 9.17 10.61
N SER A 171 -4.07 8.26 11.00
CA SER A 171 -5.49 8.39 10.67
C SER A 171 -6.10 9.63 11.32
N GLN A 172 -5.78 9.91 12.58
CA GLN A 172 -6.18 11.13 13.31
C GLN A 172 -5.62 12.36 12.60
N GLY A 173 -4.32 12.39 12.34
CA GLY A 173 -3.66 13.53 11.71
C GLY A 173 -4.25 13.89 10.36
N TRP A 174 -4.47 12.92 9.47
CA TRP A 174 -4.91 13.18 8.10
C TRP A 174 -6.43 13.31 7.95
N PHE A 175 -7.21 12.45 8.58
CA PHE A 175 -8.65 12.36 8.32
C PHE A 175 -9.52 13.05 9.36
N ALA A 176 -9.00 13.34 10.55
CA ALA A 176 -9.71 14.13 11.57
C ALA A 176 -9.13 15.55 11.65
N ASP A 177 -7.88 15.70 12.08
CA ASP A 177 -7.29 17.01 12.40
C ASP A 177 -7.09 17.87 11.15
N ASN A 178 -6.74 17.25 10.02
CA ASN A 178 -6.48 17.94 8.75
C ASN A 178 -7.49 17.62 7.64
N ALA A 179 -8.72 17.19 7.99
CA ALA A 179 -9.73 16.73 7.03
C ALA A 179 -9.95 17.71 5.85
N GLY A 180 -10.02 19.02 6.13
CA GLY A 180 -10.20 20.04 5.08
C GLY A 180 -9.01 20.15 4.11
N ARG A 181 -7.77 19.97 4.59
CA ARG A 181 -6.58 19.92 3.73
C ARG A 181 -6.58 18.64 2.90
N THR A 182 -6.85 17.51 3.54
CA THR A 182 -6.94 16.18 2.93
C THR A 182 -7.96 16.17 1.79
N LEU A 183 -9.15 16.75 2.01
CA LEU A 183 -10.16 16.92 0.97
C LEU A 183 -9.65 17.73 -0.22
N ARG A 184 -9.05 18.91 0.03
CA ARG A 184 -8.51 19.75 -1.05
C ARG A 184 -7.49 19.00 -1.88
N LEU A 185 -6.65 18.19 -1.24
CA LEU A 185 -5.63 17.40 -1.91
C LEU A 185 -6.23 16.26 -2.75
N VAL A 186 -7.19 15.50 -2.21
CA VAL A 186 -7.87 14.44 -2.98
C VAL A 186 -8.54 15.00 -4.23
N ARG A 187 -9.17 16.18 -4.11
CA ARG A 187 -9.82 16.87 -5.23
C ARG A 187 -8.87 17.37 -6.31
N THR A 188 -7.55 17.37 -6.10
CA THR A 188 -6.58 17.64 -7.17
C THR A 188 -6.39 16.44 -8.09
N THR A 189 -6.90 15.26 -7.72
CA THR A 189 -6.89 14.07 -8.59
C THR A 189 -8.17 14.02 -9.42
N PRO A 190 -8.12 13.67 -10.73
CA PRO A 190 -9.32 13.59 -11.55
C PRO A 190 -10.39 12.64 -10.97
N ALA A 191 -9.95 11.53 -10.38
CA ALA A 191 -10.86 10.51 -9.85
C ALA A 191 -11.33 10.78 -8.41
N GLY A 192 -10.87 11.86 -7.78
CA GLY A 192 -11.29 12.33 -6.46
C GLY A 192 -11.93 13.72 -6.49
N ALA A 193 -12.10 14.33 -7.67
CA ALA A 193 -12.59 15.70 -7.83
C ALA A 193 -13.96 15.94 -7.16
N ASP A 194 -14.85 14.95 -7.24
CA ASP A 194 -16.21 15.03 -6.71
C ASP A 194 -16.35 14.46 -5.28
N THR A 195 -15.23 14.17 -4.60
CA THR A 195 -15.27 13.64 -3.23
C THR A 195 -15.98 14.65 -2.32
N PRO A 196 -17.08 14.28 -1.63
CA PRO A 196 -17.75 15.19 -0.70
C PRO A 196 -17.02 15.27 0.65
N LEU A 197 -17.26 16.35 1.41
CA LEU A 197 -16.50 16.65 2.63
C LEU A 197 -16.74 15.62 3.75
N ASP A 198 -17.99 15.18 3.88
CA ASP A 198 -18.42 14.13 4.81
C ASP A 198 -17.68 12.81 4.60
N THR A 199 -17.23 12.53 3.37
CA THR A 199 -16.48 11.31 3.04
C THR A 199 -15.15 11.23 3.78
N VAL A 200 -14.41 12.34 3.87
CA VAL A 200 -13.11 12.36 4.57
C VAL A 200 -13.30 12.18 6.07
N ALA A 201 -14.31 12.85 6.64
CA ALA A 201 -14.65 12.72 8.06
C ALA A 201 -15.11 11.29 8.40
N LEU A 202 -16.00 10.71 7.60
CA LEU A 202 -16.49 9.34 7.75
C LEU A 202 -15.33 8.33 7.73
N ILE A 203 -14.36 8.50 6.82
CA ILE A 203 -13.18 7.64 6.80
C ILE A 203 -12.37 7.74 8.07
N GLY A 204 -12.15 8.96 8.58
CA GLY A 204 -11.50 9.18 9.87
C GLY A 204 -12.21 8.44 11.00
N GLU A 205 -13.52 8.57 11.10
CA GLU A 205 -14.34 7.89 12.11
C GLU A 205 -14.24 6.36 12.01
N LEU A 206 -14.40 5.81 10.80
CA LEU A 206 -14.36 4.37 10.55
C LEU A 206 -12.98 3.76 10.87
N LEU A 207 -11.90 4.42 10.47
CA LEU A 207 -10.55 3.94 10.73
C LEU A 207 -10.22 4.06 12.22
N LEU A 208 -10.48 5.21 12.85
CA LEU A 208 -10.20 5.41 14.27
C LEU A 208 -11.01 4.47 15.17
N ALA A 209 -12.25 4.16 14.79
CA ALA A 209 -13.06 3.18 15.51
C ALA A 209 -12.48 1.76 15.43
N ALA A 210 -11.88 1.38 14.30
CA ALA A 210 -11.26 0.06 14.11
C ALA A 210 -9.84 -0.06 14.70
N LEU A 211 -9.19 1.09 14.93
CA LEU A 211 -7.82 1.17 15.44
C LEU A 211 -7.75 1.34 16.97
N ARG A 212 -8.89 1.56 17.64
CA ARG A 212 -8.99 1.71 19.09
C ARG A 212 -9.31 0.39 19.79
#